data_AF-A0A497SG67-F1
#
_entry.id   AF-A0A497SG67-F1
#
_cell.length_a   1.000
_cell.length_b   1.000
_cell.length_c   1.000
_cell.angle_alpha   90.00
_cell.angle_beta   90.00
_cell.angle_gamma   90.00
#
_symmetry.space_group_name_H-M   'P 1'
#
loop_
_entity.id
_entity.type
_entity.pdbx_description
1 polymer ?
#
loop_
_entity_poly.entity_id
_entity_poly.type
_entity_poly.pdbx_seq_one_letter_code
_entity_poly.pdbx_strand_id
1 'polypeptide(L)'
;MALPEFSGSFYQNFYYFFLPFIFVFAIFFGILSLANVFSKKINIVISIIVALALAPTDFYPFITNYLLRLGAWIVLIAFVLIFVVGVALVTAGKGREIYRKTLSPTERLAQIEKENKKIDEKILKARKKGNVKEEEKLWVKREGLVREYILTSEQVRKEAKLRRRWF
;
A
#
# COMPACT_ATOMS: atom_id res chain seq x y z
N MET A 1 55.86 1.35 2.00
CA MET A 1 54.66 1.30 2.85
C MET A 1 53.49 0.94 1.94
N ALA A 2 53.11 -0.33 1.89
CA ALA A 2 52.03 -0.79 1.03
C ALA A 2 50.69 -0.36 1.65
N LEU A 3 49.83 0.30 0.87
CA LEU A 3 48.47 0.60 1.28
C LEU A 3 47.70 -0.71 1.44
N PRO A 4 46.84 -0.86 2.45
CA PRO A 4 46.22 -2.13 2.78
C PRO A 4 45.30 -2.58 1.63
N GLU A 5 45.47 -3.82 1.17
CA GLU A 5 44.65 -4.53 0.17
C GLU A 5 43.16 -4.72 0.60
N PHE A 6 42.77 -4.15 1.73
CA PHE A 6 41.47 -4.30 2.38
C PHE A 6 40.31 -3.79 1.53
N SER A 7 40.54 -2.84 0.63
CA SER A 7 39.49 -2.32 -0.26
C SER A 7 39.10 -3.35 -1.32
N GLY A 8 40.06 -4.07 -1.90
CA GLY A 8 39.82 -5.06 -2.95
C GLY A 8 38.91 -6.21 -2.50
N SER A 9 39.17 -6.78 -1.32
CA SER A 9 38.39 -7.92 -0.81
C SER A 9 36.96 -7.51 -0.40
N PHE A 10 36.76 -6.31 0.15
CA PHE A 10 35.43 -5.83 0.52
C PHE A 10 34.53 -5.62 -0.69
N TYR A 11 35.01 -4.89 -1.71
CA TYR A 11 34.23 -4.68 -2.93
C TYR A 11 33.95 -6.00 -3.64
N GLN A 12 34.93 -6.90 -3.69
CA GLN A 12 34.73 -8.22 -4.27
C GLN A 12 33.66 -9.02 -3.51
N ASN A 13 33.75 -9.13 -2.18
CA ASN A 13 32.74 -9.82 -1.37
C ASN A 13 31.35 -9.15 -1.48
N PHE A 14 31.30 -7.82 -1.55
CA PHE A 14 30.05 -7.10 -1.69
C PHE A 14 29.37 -7.40 -3.03
N TYR A 15 30.10 -7.29 -4.14
CA TYR A 15 29.55 -7.50 -5.47
C TYR A 15 29.23 -8.97 -5.78
N TYR A 16 30.10 -9.90 -5.37
CA TYR A 16 29.95 -11.32 -5.74
C TYR A 16 29.09 -12.13 -4.75
N PHE A 17 28.90 -11.64 -3.52
CA PHE A 17 28.10 -12.35 -2.51
C PHE A 17 26.90 -11.54 -2.02
N PHE A 18 27.10 -10.33 -1.51
CA PHE A 18 26.00 -9.55 -0.90
C PHE A 18 24.98 -9.06 -1.93
N LEU A 19 25.42 -8.57 -3.09
CA LEU A 19 24.53 -8.06 -4.13
C LEU A 19 23.58 -9.14 -4.68
N PRO A 20 24.06 -10.32 -5.14
CA PRO A 20 23.17 -11.41 -5.55
C PRO A 20 22.33 -11.93 -4.39
N PHE A 21 22.85 -11.96 -3.15
CA PHE A 21 22.06 -12.34 -1.97
C PHE A 21 20.85 -11.43 -1.77
N ILE A 22 21.04 -10.11 -1.77
CA ILE A 22 19.95 -9.14 -1.60
C ILE A 22 18.92 -9.29 -2.73
N PHE A 23 19.40 -9.53 -3.95
CA PHE A 23 18.53 -9.68 -5.12
C PHE A 23 17.65 -10.92 -5.04
N VAL A 24 18.25 -12.09 -4.76
CA VAL A 24 17.52 -13.35 -4.58
C VAL A 24 16.56 -13.24 -3.41
N PHE A 25 17.02 -12.71 -2.27
CA PHE A 25 16.18 -12.46 -1.11
C PHE A 25 14.97 -11.60 -1.46
N ALA A 26 15.15 -10.48 -2.16
CA ALA A 26 14.07 -9.56 -2.52
C ALA A 26 13.04 -10.20 -3.45
N ILE A 27 13.47 -10.99 -4.43
CA ILE A 27 12.57 -11.70 -5.35
C ILE A 27 11.72 -12.70 -4.58
N PHE A 28 12.34 -13.60 -3.81
CA PHE A 28 11.62 -14.64 -3.08
C PHE A 28 10.72 -14.04 -2.00
N PHE A 29 11.19 -13.03 -1.28
CA PHE A 29 10.38 -12.32 -0.30
C PHE A 29 9.18 -11.64 -0.94
N GLY A 30 9.38 -10.97 -2.09
CA GLY A 30 8.31 -10.34 -2.86
C GLY A 30 7.25 -11.34 -3.30
N ILE A 31 7.66 -12.47 -3.88
CA ILE A 31 6.75 -13.54 -4.32
C ILE A 31 5.95 -14.10 -3.12
N LEU A 32 6.63 -14.44 -2.03
CA LEU A 32 5.97 -14.98 -0.82
C LEU A 32 5.03 -13.95 -0.17
N SER A 33 5.39 -12.67 -0.19
CA SER A 33 4.54 -11.60 0.32
C SER A 33 3.31 -11.36 -0.54
N LEU A 34 3.39 -11.55 -1.87
CA LEU A 34 2.24 -11.45 -2.77
C LEU A 34 1.31 -12.67 -2.62
N ALA A 35 1.89 -13.85 -2.44
CA ALA A 35 1.14 -15.09 -2.26
C ALA A 35 0.29 -15.10 -0.98
N ASN A 36 0.61 -14.26 0.02
CA ASN A 36 -0.10 -14.13 1.30
C ASN A 36 -0.33 -15.46 2.05
N VAL A 37 0.50 -16.47 1.79
CA VAL A 37 0.36 -17.82 2.38
C VAL A 37 0.88 -17.85 3.82
N PHE A 38 1.98 -17.14 4.11
CA PHE A 38 2.59 -17.13 5.45
C PHE A 38 2.69 -15.72 6.03
N SER A 39 2.93 -15.66 7.34
CA SER A 39 3.17 -14.41 8.04
C SER A 39 4.48 -13.75 7.56
N LYS A 40 4.54 -12.41 7.63
CA LYS A 40 5.70 -11.62 7.17
C LYS A 40 7.04 -12.11 7.75
N LYS A 41 7.05 -12.52 9.03
CA LYS A 41 8.25 -13.06 9.70
C LYS A 41 8.72 -14.37 9.06
N ILE A 42 7.79 -15.27 8.75
CA ILE A 42 8.08 -16.56 8.12
C ILE A 42 8.59 -16.35 6.69
N ASN A 43 7.99 -15.43 5.93
CA ASN A 43 8.46 -15.08 4.58
C ASN A 43 9.91 -14.60 4.58
N ILE A 44 10.29 -13.76 5.55
CA ILE A 44 11.68 -13.28 5.69
C ILE A 44 12.62 -14.47 5.93
N VAL A 45 12.30 -15.34 6.89
CA VAL A 45 13.13 -16.50 7.24
C VAL A 45 13.30 -17.44 6.04
N ILE A 46 12.21 -17.79 5.36
CA ILE A 46 12.26 -18.66 4.17
C ILE A 46 13.13 -18.01 3.07
N SER A 47 12.95 -16.71 2.81
CA SER A 47 13.71 -16.02 1.76
C SER A 47 15.20 -15.95 2.07
N ILE A 48 15.58 -15.78 3.34
CA ILE A 48 16.99 -15.84 3.77
C ILE A 48 17.55 -17.24 3.58
N ILE A 49 16.83 -18.29 4.01
CA ILE A 49 17.27 -19.68 3.85
C ILE A 49 17.47 -20.01 2.38
N VAL A 50 16.52 -19.63 1.52
CA VAL A 50 16.62 -19.86 0.07
C VAL A 50 17.78 -19.09 -0.55
N ALA A 51 17.99 -17.83 -0.16
CA ALA A 51 19.13 -17.06 -0.65
C ALA A 51 20.47 -17.70 -0.24
N LEU A 52 20.61 -18.12 1.02
CA LEU A 52 21.81 -18.82 1.50
C LEU A 52 21.99 -20.20 0.83
N ALA A 53 20.91 -20.95 0.59
CA ALA A 53 20.96 -22.25 -0.08
C ALA A 53 21.38 -22.15 -1.55
N LEU A 54 21.09 -21.02 -2.20
CA LEU A 54 21.51 -20.75 -3.58
C LEU A 54 22.94 -20.17 -3.67
N ALA A 55 23.51 -19.67 -2.58
CA ALA A 55 24.85 -19.10 -2.54
C ALA A 55 25.97 -20.03 -3.06
N PRO A 56 26.01 -21.34 -2.74
CA PRO A 56 27.05 -22.24 -3.27
C PRO A 56 26.78 -22.70 -4.71
N THR A 57 25.68 -22.29 -5.34
CA THR A 57 25.34 -22.70 -6.72
C THR A 57 25.83 -21.68 -7.75
N ASP A 58 25.87 -22.08 -9.02
CA ASP A 58 26.22 -21.18 -10.14
C ASP A 58 25.22 -20.03 -10.34
N PHE A 59 24.12 -20.00 -9.57
CA PHE A 59 23.10 -18.98 -9.66
C PHE A 59 23.61 -17.58 -9.25
N TYR A 60 24.46 -17.49 -8.24
CA TYR A 60 25.06 -16.22 -7.79
C TYR A 60 25.97 -15.57 -8.84
N PRO A 61 26.96 -16.30 -9.42
CA PRO A 61 27.76 -15.75 -10.51
C PRO A 61 26.94 -15.50 -11.79
N PHE A 62 25.90 -16.31 -12.07
CA PHE A 62 24.97 -16.04 -13.15
C PHE A 62 24.24 -14.70 -12.98
N ILE A 63 23.61 -14.49 -11.81
CA ILE A 63 22.90 -13.24 -11.51
C ILE A 63 23.83 -12.04 -11.51
N THR A 64 25.04 -12.18 -10.97
CA THR A 64 26.01 -11.07 -10.92
C THR A 64 26.44 -10.65 -12.32
N ASN A 65 26.72 -11.60 -13.22
CA ASN A 65 27.01 -11.30 -14.63
C ASN A 65 25.82 -10.67 -15.37
N TYR A 66 24.61 -11.13 -15.07
CA TYR A 66 23.39 -10.59 -15.67
C TYR A 66 23.09 -9.18 -15.16
N LEU A 67 23.28 -8.92 -13.86
CA LEU A 67 23.15 -7.61 -13.21
C LEU A 67 24.17 -6.61 -13.75
N LEU A 68 25.42 -7.02 -13.97
CA LEU A 68 26.45 -6.14 -14.57
C LEU A 68 26.09 -5.75 -16.00
N ARG A 69 25.51 -6.67 -16.78
CA ARG A 69 25.06 -6.38 -18.15
C ARG A 69 23.78 -5.53 -18.21
N LEU A 70 22.87 -5.73 -17.25
CA LEU A 70 21.57 -5.07 -17.22
C LEU A 70 21.50 -3.90 -16.26
N GLY A 71 22.57 -3.55 -15.54
CA GLY A 71 22.52 -2.61 -14.40
C GLY A 71 21.84 -1.27 -14.73
N ALA A 72 22.15 -0.70 -15.90
CA ALA A 72 21.48 0.52 -16.37
C ALA A 72 19.99 0.32 -16.67
N TRP A 73 19.62 -0.82 -17.28
CA TRP A 73 18.25 -1.16 -17.62
C TRP A 73 17.41 -1.51 -16.39
N ILE A 74 17.99 -2.21 -15.40
CA ILE A 74 17.29 -2.57 -14.16
C ILE A 74 16.99 -1.33 -13.32
N VAL A 75 17.91 -0.37 -13.24
CA VAL A 75 17.66 0.91 -12.55
C VAL A 75 16.56 1.69 -13.26
N LEU A 76 16.57 1.73 -14.60
CA LEU A 76 15.53 2.39 -15.38
C LEU A 76 14.17 1.71 -15.17
N ILE A 77 14.09 0.38 -15.23
CA ILE A 77 12.87 -0.39 -15.03
C ILE A 77 12.36 -0.25 -13.58
N ALA A 78 13.24 -0.33 -12.59
CA ALA A 78 12.89 -0.15 -11.19
C ALA A 78 12.37 1.27 -10.93
N PHE A 79 13.00 2.28 -11.53
CA PHE A 79 12.51 3.66 -11.48
C PHE A 79 11.11 3.78 -12.10
N VAL A 80 10.90 3.22 -13.29
CA VAL A 80 9.57 3.23 -13.94
C VAL A 80 8.53 2.50 -13.09
N LEU A 81 8.84 1.34 -12.52
CA LEU A 81 7.91 0.59 -11.67
C LEU A 81 7.56 1.36 -10.39
N ILE A 82 8.56 1.91 -9.69
CA ILE A 82 8.34 2.72 -8.48
C ILE A 82 7.58 4.00 -8.82
N PHE A 83 7.88 4.62 -9.95
CA PHE A 83 7.18 5.81 -10.43
C PHE A 83 5.72 5.51 -10.75
N VAL A 84 5.43 4.44 -11.50
CA VAL A 84 4.06 4.02 -11.83
C VAL A 84 3.28 3.67 -10.57
N VAL A 85 3.87 2.89 -9.64
CA VAL A 85 3.23 2.55 -8.37
C VAL A 85 3.01 3.80 -7.51
N GLY A 86 3.99 4.69 -7.45
CA GLY A 86 3.91 5.96 -6.72
C GLY A 86 2.81 6.87 -7.27
N VAL A 87 2.76 7.07 -8.58
CA VAL A 87 1.71 7.84 -9.26
C VAL A 87 0.34 7.19 -9.03
N ALA A 88 0.22 5.86 -9.13
CA ALA A 88 -1.03 5.16 -8.89
C ALA A 88 -1.52 5.34 -7.44
N LEU A 89 -0.65 5.24 -6.44
CA LEU A 89 -0.99 5.44 -5.04
C LEU A 89 -1.40 6.89 -4.75
N VAL A 90 -0.66 7.86 -5.28
CA VAL A 90 -0.96 9.29 -5.12
C VAL A 90 -2.28 9.65 -5.81
N THR A 91 -2.52 9.12 -7.01
CA THR A 91 -3.75 9.36 -7.77
C THR A 91 -4.96 8.69 -7.11
N ALA A 92 -4.80 7.47 -6.57
CA ALA A 92 -5.87 6.81 -5.82
C ALA A 92 -6.21 7.53 -4.50
N GLY A 93 -5.21 8.07 -3.82
CA GLY A 93 -5.39 8.85 -2.58
C GLY A 93 -6.02 10.22 -2.84
N LYS A 94 -5.41 11.02 -3.72
CA LYS A 94 -5.88 12.38 -4.06
C LYS A 94 -7.18 12.36 -4.88
N GLY A 95 -7.38 11.38 -5.75
CA GLY A 95 -8.59 11.26 -6.56
C GLY A 95 -9.84 11.08 -5.71
N ARG A 96 -9.77 10.31 -4.61
CA ARG A 96 -10.89 10.16 -3.67
C ARG A 96 -11.18 11.44 -2.89
N GLU A 97 -10.14 12.20 -2.53
CA GLU A 97 -10.30 13.45 -1.80
C GLU A 97 -10.87 14.56 -2.70
N ILE A 98 -10.37 14.67 -3.94
CA ILE A 98 -10.90 15.60 -4.94
C ILE A 98 -12.34 15.23 -5.28
N TYR A 99 -12.63 13.95 -5.54
CA TYR A 99 -14.00 13.49 -5.78
C TYR A 99 -14.95 13.86 -4.63
N ARG A 100 -14.54 13.62 -3.37
CA ARG A 100 -15.33 14.03 -2.18
C ARG A 100 -15.50 15.54 -2.03
N LYS A 101 -14.55 16.36 -2.50
CA LYS A 101 -14.63 17.83 -2.43
C LYS A 101 -15.46 18.44 -3.58
N THR A 102 -15.51 17.78 -4.73
CA THR A 102 -16.24 18.26 -5.93
C THR A 102 -17.68 17.74 -5.99
N LEU A 103 -18.01 16.72 -5.19
CA LEU A 103 -19.35 16.16 -5.05
C LEU A 103 -20.38 17.23 -4.66
N SER A 104 -21.50 17.29 -5.39
CA SER A 104 -22.58 18.21 -5.06
C SER A 104 -23.18 17.87 -3.68
N PRO A 105 -23.75 18.86 -2.94
CA PRO A 105 -24.35 18.61 -1.63
C PRO A 105 -25.40 17.49 -1.64
N THR A 106 -26.16 17.35 -2.73
CA THR A 106 -27.13 16.29 -2.96
C THR A 106 -26.51 14.90 -3.13
N GLU A 107 -25.43 14.78 -3.88
CA GLU A 107 -24.73 13.50 -4.06
C GLU A 107 -23.97 13.11 -2.79
N ARG A 108 -23.46 14.10 -2.05
CA ARG A 108 -22.80 13.90 -0.76
C ARG A 108 -23.78 13.32 0.28
N LEU A 109 -25.03 13.78 0.31
CA LEU A 109 -26.09 13.16 1.13
C LEU A 109 -26.34 11.70 0.76
N ALA A 110 -26.48 11.40 -0.53
CA ALA A 110 -26.67 10.04 -1.01
C ALA A 110 -25.48 9.11 -0.67
N GLN A 111 -24.26 9.66 -0.66
CA GLN A 111 -23.08 8.92 -0.23
C GLN A 111 -23.08 8.66 1.29
N ILE A 112 -23.40 9.68 2.10
CA ILE A 112 -23.48 9.53 3.57
C ILE A 112 -24.53 8.48 3.93
N GLU A 113 -25.67 8.46 3.25
CA GLU A 113 -26.71 7.45 3.46
C GLU A 113 -26.23 6.02 3.13
N LYS A 114 -25.53 5.84 1.99
CA LYS A 114 -24.90 4.56 1.63
C LYS A 114 -23.83 4.13 2.65
N GLU A 115 -23.03 5.07 3.16
CA GLU A 115 -22.01 4.78 4.17
C GLU A 115 -22.63 4.41 5.53
N ASN A 116 -23.71 5.10 5.94
CA ASN A 116 -24.46 4.77 7.15
C ASN A 116 -25.05 3.36 7.07
N LYS A 117 -25.69 2.98 5.96
CA LYS A 117 -26.24 1.63 5.78
C LYS A 117 -25.16 0.54 5.89
N LYS A 118 -23.98 0.78 5.30
CA LYS A 118 -22.83 -0.14 5.41
C LYS A 118 -22.31 -0.26 6.83
N ILE A 119 -22.33 0.83 7.61
CA ILE A 119 -21.90 0.82 9.01
C ILE A 119 -22.92 0.07 9.87
N ASP A 120 -24.22 0.26 9.65
CA ASP A 120 -25.27 -0.48 10.35
C ASP A 120 -25.12 -2.00 10.14
N GLU A 121 -24.84 -2.43 8.90
CA GLU A 121 -24.53 -3.83 8.61
C GLU A 121 -23.28 -4.34 9.35
N LYS A 122 -22.25 -3.51 9.48
CA LYS A 122 -21.02 -3.86 10.21
C LYS A 122 -21.24 -3.92 11.70
N ILE A 123 -22.03 -3.00 12.28
CA ILE A 123 -22.42 -3.01 13.68
C ILE A 123 -23.17 -4.31 13.99
N LEU A 124 -24.14 -4.69 13.16
CA LEU A 124 -24.87 -5.95 13.31
C LEU A 124 -23.94 -7.17 13.25
N LYS A 125 -22.95 -7.17 12.34
CA LYS A 125 -21.96 -8.26 12.26
C LYS A 125 -21.03 -8.30 13.49
N ALA A 126 -20.56 -7.14 13.97
CA ALA A 126 -19.71 -7.04 15.15
C ALA A 126 -20.46 -7.50 16.41
N ARG A 127 -21.72 -7.09 16.56
CA ARG A 127 -22.62 -7.53 17.63
C ARG A 127 -22.84 -9.04 17.61
N LYS A 128 -23.14 -9.62 16.44
CA LYS A 128 -23.30 -11.09 16.28
C LYS A 128 -22.03 -11.87 16.64
N LYS A 129 -20.84 -11.26 16.47
CA LYS A 129 -19.55 -11.85 16.83
C LYS A 129 -19.14 -11.59 18.28
N GLY A 130 -19.90 -10.80 19.04
CA GLY A 130 -19.54 -10.38 20.40
C GLY A 130 -18.32 -9.45 20.47
N ASN A 131 -17.94 -8.79 19.37
CA ASN A 131 -16.76 -7.92 19.33
C ASN A 131 -17.12 -6.49 19.78
N VAL A 132 -17.24 -6.30 21.10
CA VAL A 132 -17.67 -5.04 21.72
C VAL A 132 -16.79 -3.84 21.33
N LYS A 133 -15.47 -4.03 21.24
CA LYS A 133 -14.53 -2.95 20.88
C LYS A 133 -14.69 -2.50 19.42
N GLU A 134 -15.02 -3.42 18.52
CA GLU A 134 -15.26 -3.08 17.12
C GLU A 134 -16.63 -2.42 16.95
N GLU A 135 -17.65 -2.88 17.68
CA GLU A 135 -18.98 -2.27 17.71
C GLU A 135 -18.92 -0.81 18.18
N GLU A 136 -18.23 -0.52 19.29
CA GLU A 136 -18.10 0.84 19.84
C GLU A 136 -17.43 1.80 18.83
N LYS A 137 -16.35 1.37 18.18
CA LYS A 137 -15.69 2.15 17.14
C LYS A 137 -16.61 2.47 15.95
N LEU A 138 -17.46 1.52 15.57
CA LEU A 138 -18.42 1.71 14.48
C LEU A 138 -19.55 2.68 14.87
N TRP A 139 -19.99 2.67 16.13
CA TRP A 139 -20.97 3.64 16.65
C TRP A 139 -20.45 5.07 16.62
N VAL A 140 -19.23 5.32 17.11
CA VAL A 140 -18.62 6.67 17.06
C VAL A 140 -18.52 7.16 15.61
N LYS A 141 -18.14 6.26 14.69
CA LYS A 141 -18.08 6.60 13.26
C LYS A 141 -19.45 6.94 12.68
N ARG A 142 -20.50 6.23 13.09
CA ARG A 142 -21.89 6.49 12.69
C ARG A 142 -22.36 7.86 13.16
N GLU A 143 -22.09 8.23 14.41
CA GLU A 143 -22.45 9.55 14.94
C GLU A 143 -21.83 10.69 14.14
N GLY A 144 -20.55 10.55 13.75
CA GLY A 144 -19.87 11.51 12.88
C GLY A 144 -20.59 11.71 11.54
N LEU A 145 -21.01 10.62 10.91
CA LEU A 145 -21.75 10.66 9.64
C LEU A 145 -23.15 11.24 9.79
N VAL A 146 -23.85 10.98 10.90
CA VAL A 146 -25.17 11.58 11.18
C VAL A 146 -25.06 13.09 11.34
N ARG A 147 -24.02 13.58 12.04
CA ARG A 147 -23.77 15.03 12.15
C ARG A 147 -23.49 15.64 10.78
N GLU A 148 -22.66 14.99 9.97
CA GLU A 148 -22.37 15.45 8.61
C GLU A 148 -23.62 15.47 7.72
N TYR A 149 -24.49 14.46 7.85
CA TYR A 149 -25.77 14.39 7.14
C TYR A 149 -26.66 15.59 7.46
N ILE A 150 -26.82 15.91 8.76
CA ILE A 150 -27.66 17.03 9.21
C ILE A 150 -27.15 18.34 8.59
N LEU A 151 -25.85 18.62 8.71
CA LEU A 151 -25.24 19.85 8.18
C LEU A 151 -25.40 19.95 6.65
N THR A 152 -25.17 18.86 5.93
CA THR A 152 -25.30 18.83 4.47
C THR A 152 -26.77 18.98 4.03
N SER A 153 -27.71 18.40 4.79
CA SER A 153 -29.15 18.51 4.51
C SER A 153 -29.68 19.94 4.68
N GLU A 154 -29.16 20.67 5.67
CA GLU A 154 -29.48 22.08 5.86
C GLU A 154 -28.94 22.95 4.72
N GLN A 155 -27.74 22.65 4.23
CA GLN A 155 -27.16 23.35 3.07
C GLN A 155 -28.02 23.15 1.83
N VAL A 156 -28.41 21.91 1.51
CA VAL A 156 -29.31 21.61 0.39
C VAL A 156 -30.66 22.34 0.53
N ARG A 157 -31.21 22.39 1.75
CA ARG A 157 -32.48 23.08 2.01
C ARG A 157 -32.36 24.59 1.81
N LYS A 158 -31.24 25.21 2.20
CA LYS A 158 -30.95 26.64 1.97
C LYS A 158 -30.81 26.94 0.48
N GLU A 159 -30.06 26.13 -0.26
CA GLU A 159 -29.91 26.27 -1.71
C GLU A 159 -31.25 26.11 -2.46
N ALA A 160 -32.07 25.13 -2.07
CA ALA A 160 -33.39 24.93 -2.65
C ALA A 160 -34.33 26.12 -2.40
N LYS A 161 -34.30 26.72 -1.19
CA LYS A 161 -35.06 27.94 -0.89
C LYS A 161 -34.60 29.13 -1.70
N LEU A 162 -33.28 29.30 -1.88
CA LEU A 162 -32.74 30.38 -2.71
C LEU A 162 -33.18 30.23 -4.16
N ARG A 163 -33.08 29.03 -4.75
CA ARG A 163 -33.55 28.79 -6.12
C ARG A 163 -35.03 29.17 -6.31
N ARG A 164 -35.92 28.82 -5.37
CA ARG A 164 -37.35 29.19 -5.43
C ARG A 164 -37.64 30.69 -5.26
N ARG A 165 -36.66 31.53 -4.90
CA ARG A 165 -36.84 32.99 -4.81
C ARG A 165 -36.51 33.72 -6.12
N TRP A 166 -35.77 33.08 -7.01
CA TRP A 166 -35.32 33.65 -8.28
C TRP A 166 -36.11 33.10 -9.49
N PHE A 167 -37.02 32.16 -9.26
CA PHE A 167 -38.02 31.64 -10.19
C PHE A 167 -39.40 31.90 -9.60
#